data_AF-A0A926G4L9-F1
#
_entry.id   AF-A0A926G4L9-F1
#
_cell.length_a   1.000
_cell.length_b   1.000
_cell.length_c   1.000
_cell.angle_alpha   90.00
_cell.angle_beta   90.00
_cell.angle_gamma   90.00
#
_symmetry.space_group_name_H-M   'P 1'
#
loop_
_entity.id
_entity.type
_entity.pdbx_description
1 polymer ?
#
loop_
_entity_poly.entity_id
_entity_poly.type
_entity_poly.pdbx_seq_one_letter_code
_entity_poly.pdbx_strand_id
1 'polypeptide(L)'
;MTMSTSFNALLVGACLVLGAPAAQAQQTGHIIVDHAAEASTRDVSAADQARDTMNRYGVCVVKVKSVAVKRALSQPTDQAIDSALAKIAIDECLGSGELTMSRSLFRGAVYRALYIRDFGQVSQAPATIGMQGKDAAAEAAATTPMNLLQRFGDCVVRADPADAQALVLATAATQAERSAITRLGPSLGGCVAPTNQVRFSRAVLQGVLAEALYKRAAASEPSRVK
;
A
#
# COMPACT_ATOMS: atom_id res chain seq x y z
N MET A 1 21.40 -79.60 -27.32
CA MET A 1 21.48 -80.72 -26.36
C MET A 1 22.84 -80.66 -25.68
N THR A 2 22.89 -81.06 -24.40
CA THR A 2 24.03 -81.06 -23.43
C THR A 2 24.55 -79.71 -22.95
N MET A 3 24.96 -79.50 -21.70
CA MET A 3 24.62 -79.96 -20.33
C MET A 3 25.69 -79.31 -19.44
N SER A 4 25.32 -78.89 -18.22
CA SER A 4 26.20 -78.77 -17.03
C SER A 4 27.29 -77.66 -17.03
N THR A 5 27.71 -77.04 -15.91
CA THR A 5 27.70 -77.40 -14.48
C THR A 5 27.76 -76.16 -13.58
N SER A 6 27.30 -76.37 -12.34
CA SER A 6 27.20 -75.53 -11.14
C SER A 6 28.51 -74.92 -10.61
N PHE A 7 28.41 -73.84 -9.81
CA PHE A 7 29.21 -73.66 -8.58
C PHE A 7 28.49 -72.78 -7.54
N ASN A 8 28.34 -73.33 -6.34
CA ASN A 8 27.86 -72.68 -5.11
C ASN A 8 28.95 -71.77 -4.52
N ALA A 9 28.58 -70.60 -3.98
CA ALA A 9 29.29 -69.98 -2.85
C ALA A 9 28.39 -68.99 -2.11
N LEU A 10 27.95 -69.38 -0.92
CA LEU A 10 27.52 -68.48 0.15
C LEU A 10 28.71 -67.62 0.61
N LEU A 11 28.50 -66.32 0.87
CA LEU A 11 29.18 -65.58 1.95
C LEU A 11 28.54 -64.18 2.15
N VAL A 12 27.87 -64.04 3.30
CA VAL A 12 28.06 -62.98 4.32
C VAL A 12 28.07 -61.51 3.87
N GLY A 13 27.00 -60.81 4.24
CA GLY A 13 27.03 -59.71 5.21
C GLY A 13 27.69 -58.38 4.82
N ALA A 14 26.86 -57.34 4.64
CA ALA A 14 27.07 -55.99 5.19
C ALA A 14 25.86 -55.10 4.86
N CYS A 15 24.89 -54.97 5.78
CA CYS A 15 23.95 -53.85 5.76
C CYS A 15 24.67 -52.59 6.24
N LEU A 16 25.29 -51.86 5.32
CA LEU A 16 25.69 -50.46 5.54
C LEU A 16 24.43 -49.60 5.46
N VAL A 17 23.77 -49.38 6.60
CA VAL A 17 22.80 -48.30 6.74
C VAL A 17 23.61 -47.01 6.82
N LEU A 18 23.70 -46.31 5.69
CA LEU A 18 24.17 -44.92 5.66
C LEU A 18 23.12 -44.07 6.40
N GLY A 19 23.37 -43.84 7.69
CA GLY A 19 22.67 -42.80 8.45
C GLY A 19 23.04 -41.44 7.89
N ALA A 20 22.12 -40.81 7.16
CA ALA A 20 22.24 -39.39 6.86
C ALA A 20 22.12 -38.61 8.17
N PRO A 21 23.01 -37.62 8.44
CA PRO A 21 22.77 -36.70 9.53
C PRO A 21 21.53 -35.89 9.19
N ALA A 22 20.48 -36.03 9.99
CA ALA A 22 19.38 -35.08 9.98
C ALA A 22 19.97 -33.73 10.43
N ALA A 23 20.30 -32.88 9.46
CA ALA A 23 20.52 -31.47 9.72
C ALA A 23 19.19 -30.90 10.22
N GLN A 24 19.02 -30.86 11.54
CA GLN A 24 18.00 -30.06 12.17
C GLN A 24 18.40 -28.59 11.98
N ALA A 25 18.02 -28.03 10.83
CA ALA A 25 17.90 -26.60 10.70
C ALA A 25 16.94 -26.17 11.81
N GLN A 26 17.46 -25.51 12.84
CA GLN A 26 16.68 -24.79 13.82
C GLN A 26 15.99 -23.65 13.08
N GLN A 27 14.83 -23.98 12.51
CA GLN A 27 13.90 -23.03 11.93
C GLN A 27 13.30 -22.26 13.11
N THR A 28 14.01 -21.22 13.54
CA THR A 28 13.42 -20.14 14.31
C THR A 28 12.30 -19.58 13.44
N GLY A 29 11.08 -20.00 13.76
CA GLY A 29 9.87 -19.69 13.02
C GLY A 29 9.55 -18.21 13.12
N HIS A 30 10.23 -17.39 12.32
CA HIS A 30 9.63 -16.14 11.88
C HIS A 30 8.53 -16.52 10.91
N ILE A 31 7.28 -16.24 11.30
CA ILE A 31 6.16 -16.27 10.37
C ILE A 31 6.52 -15.26 9.28
N ILE A 32 7.04 -15.73 8.15
CA ILE A 32 7.14 -14.93 6.95
C ILE A 32 5.68 -14.69 6.55
N VAL A 33 5.12 -13.56 6.98
CA VAL A 33 3.88 -13.09 6.37
C VAL A 33 4.21 -12.89 4.91
N ASP A 34 3.54 -13.62 4.00
CA ASP A 34 3.64 -13.55 2.53
C ASP A 34 3.41 -12.13 1.95
N HIS A 35 3.29 -11.13 2.82
CA HIS A 35 2.93 -9.75 2.55
C HIS A 35 3.85 -8.74 3.24
N ALA A 36 4.93 -9.17 3.92
CA ALA A 36 5.93 -8.22 4.43
C ALA A 36 6.48 -7.36 3.28
N ALA A 37 6.67 -6.08 3.55
CA ALA A 37 7.25 -5.16 2.59
C ALA A 37 8.76 -5.39 2.53
N GLU A 38 9.22 -5.97 1.43
CA GLU A 38 10.62 -6.01 1.10
C GLU A 38 11.05 -4.69 0.44
N ALA A 39 12.33 -4.36 0.60
CA ALA A 39 12.94 -3.25 -0.12
C ALA A 39 12.76 -3.44 -1.63
N SER A 40 12.36 -2.38 -2.33
CA SER A 40 12.26 -2.41 -3.80
C SER A 40 13.63 -2.62 -4.41
N THR A 41 13.76 -3.65 -5.27
CA THR A 41 15.00 -3.96 -6.01
C THR A 41 14.99 -3.37 -7.42
N ARG A 42 14.00 -2.53 -7.74
CA ARG A 42 13.90 -1.90 -9.06
C ARG A 42 15.04 -0.92 -9.28
N ASP A 43 15.51 -0.85 -10.53
CA ASP A 43 16.51 0.13 -10.97
C ASP A 43 15.88 1.53 -11.10
N VAL A 44 15.68 2.17 -9.95
CA VAL A 44 15.14 3.51 -9.77
C VAL A 44 15.89 4.19 -8.62
N SER A 45 15.67 5.50 -8.43
CA SER A 45 16.33 6.25 -7.35
C SER A 45 16.02 5.65 -5.97
N ALA A 46 16.95 5.80 -5.01
CA ALA A 46 16.74 5.35 -3.63
C ALA A 46 15.46 5.96 -2.99
N ALA A 47 15.13 7.20 -3.33
CA ALA A 47 13.91 7.85 -2.89
C ALA A 47 12.64 7.20 -3.48
N ASP A 48 12.70 6.74 -4.74
CA ASP A 48 11.61 6.01 -5.37
C ASP A 48 11.49 4.58 -4.85
N GLN A 49 12.60 3.90 -4.56
CA GLN A 49 12.60 2.61 -3.87
C GLN A 49 11.95 2.75 -2.49
N ALA A 50 12.31 3.77 -1.72
CA ALA A 50 11.69 4.04 -0.41
C ALA A 50 10.18 4.32 -0.52
N ARG A 51 9.74 5.09 -1.53
CA ARG A 51 8.31 5.34 -1.78
C ARG A 51 7.57 4.04 -2.11
N ASP A 52 8.18 3.18 -2.93
CA ASP A 52 7.61 1.89 -3.31
C ASP A 52 7.50 0.94 -2.11
N THR A 53 8.56 0.82 -1.31
CA THR A 53 8.57 0.03 -0.08
C THR A 53 7.53 0.54 0.92
N MET A 54 7.42 1.86 1.11
CA MET A 54 6.39 2.49 1.95
C MET A 54 4.97 2.14 1.48
N ASN A 55 4.72 2.16 0.16
CA ASN A 55 3.43 1.77 -0.41
C ASN A 55 3.12 0.29 -0.17
N ARG A 56 4.10 -0.61 -0.33
CA ARG A 56 3.95 -2.04 0.00
C ARG A 56 3.69 -2.25 1.49
N TYR A 57 4.39 -1.51 2.34
CA TYR A 57 4.21 -1.55 3.79
C TYR A 57 2.80 -1.14 4.21
N GLY A 58 2.28 -0.05 3.64
CA GLY A 58 0.89 0.37 3.85
C GLY A 58 -0.13 -0.73 3.50
N VAL A 59 0.09 -1.47 2.41
CA VAL A 59 -0.75 -2.61 2.02
C VAL A 59 -0.73 -3.72 3.08
N CYS A 60 0.46 -4.08 3.57
CA CYS A 60 0.59 -5.05 4.66
C CYS A 60 -0.16 -4.61 5.92
N VAL A 61 0.07 -3.38 6.39
CA VAL A 61 -0.57 -2.88 7.62
C VAL A 61 -2.09 -2.85 7.48
N VAL A 62 -2.62 -2.39 6.35
CA VAL A 62 -4.07 -2.40 6.10
C VAL A 62 -4.65 -3.80 6.08
N LYS A 63 -3.90 -4.79 5.56
CA LYS A 63 -4.31 -6.19 5.54
C LYS A 63 -4.28 -6.83 6.93
N VAL A 64 -3.20 -6.63 7.68
CA VAL A 64 -2.94 -7.31 8.96
C VAL A 64 -3.66 -6.62 10.14
N LYS A 65 -3.81 -5.29 10.09
CA LYS A 65 -4.33 -4.47 11.20
C LYS A 65 -5.57 -3.65 10.82
N SER A 66 -6.42 -4.17 9.92
CA SER A 66 -7.58 -3.46 9.36
C SER A 66 -8.44 -2.72 10.39
N VAL A 67 -8.81 -3.37 11.50
CA VAL A 67 -9.61 -2.76 12.60
C VAL A 67 -8.84 -1.62 13.29
N ALA A 68 -7.55 -1.81 13.54
CA ALA A 68 -6.73 -0.80 14.20
C ALA A 68 -6.47 0.41 13.29
N VAL A 69 -6.29 0.18 11.98
CA VAL A 69 -6.22 1.23 10.96
C VAL A 69 -7.51 2.06 10.98
N LYS A 70 -8.69 1.42 10.92
CA LYS A 70 -9.98 2.14 10.97
C LYS A 70 -10.10 3.01 12.22
N ARG A 71 -9.74 2.46 13.39
CA ARG A 71 -9.73 3.20 14.66
C ARG A 71 -8.74 4.37 14.67
N ALA A 72 -7.58 4.21 14.02
CA ALA A 72 -6.60 5.29 13.88
C ALA A 72 -7.10 6.40 12.95
N LEU A 73 -7.80 6.05 11.87
CA LEU A 73 -8.35 7.03 10.92
C LEU A 73 -9.63 7.71 11.42
N SER A 74 -10.30 7.17 12.44
CA SER A 74 -11.46 7.79 13.09
C SER A 74 -11.08 8.83 14.15
N GLN A 75 -9.79 9.16 14.31
CA GLN A 75 -9.34 10.16 15.28
C GLN A 75 -9.70 11.58 14.80
N PRO A 76 -9.96 12.52 15.74
CA PRO A 76 -10.57 13.81 15.40
C PRO A 76 -9.60 14.81 14.77
N THR A 77 -8.29 14.59 14.87
CA THR A 77 -7.26 15.51 14.36
C THR A 77 -6.18 14.77 13.62
N ASP A 78 -5.51 15.44 12.68
CA ASP A 78 -4.40 14.84 11.93
C ASP A 78 -3.26 14.36 12.83
N GLN A 79 -2.95 15.12 13.89
CA GLN A 79 -1.94 14.70 14.86
C GLN A 79 -2.35 13.43 15.61
N ALA A 80 -3.64 13.30 15.96
CA ALA A 80 -4.15 12.09 16.62
C ALA A 80 -4.19 10.89 15.66
N ILE A 81 -4.55 11.12 14.39
CA ILE A 81 -4.46 10.12 13.32
C ILE A 81 -3.01 9.65 13.17
N ASP A 82 -2.07 10.56 12.95
CA ASP A 82 -0.66 10.24 12.74
C ASP A 82 -0.05 9.52 13.96
N SER A 83 -0.43 9.91 15.17
CA SER A 83 0.01 9.26 16.41
C SER A 83 -0.59 7.87 16.58
N ALA A 84 -1.86 7.67 16.21
CA ALA A 84 -2.51 6.36 16.26
C ALA A 84 -1.96 5.42 15.18
N LEU A 85 -1.68 5.94 13.98
CA LEU A 85 -1.03 5.19 12.90
C LEU A 85 0.39 4.78 13.30
N ALA A 86 1.18 5.66 13.91
CA ALA A 86 2.52 5.33 14.37
C ALA A 86 2.54 4.14 15.37
N LYS A 87 1.50 3.98 16.19
CA LYS A 87 1.38 2.87 17.15
C LYS A 87 1.04 1.52 16.51
N ILE A 88 0.60 1.52 15.26
CA ILE A 88 0.24 0.30 14.52
C ILE A 88 1.20 0.03 13.36
N ALA A 89 2.25 0.83 13.22
CA ALA A 89 3.42 0.47 12.44
C ALA A 89 4.12 -0.67 13.19
N ILE A 90 4.13 -1.85 12.58
CA ILE A 90 4.63 -3.09 13.16
C ILE A 90 5.76 -3.68 12.32
N ASP A 91 6.64 -4.43 12.98
CA ASP A 91 7.81 -5.04 12.33
C ASP A 91 7.45 -6.26 11.49
N GLU A 92 6.32 -6.93 11.75
CA GLU A 92 5.91 -8.07 10.92
C GLU A 92 5.64 -7.65 9.47
N CYS A 93 5.31 -6.37 9.25
CA CYS A 93 5.15 -5.84 7.91
C CYS A 93 6.47 -5.40 7.24
N LEU A 94 7.61 -5.55 7.92
CA LEU A 94 8.95 -5.32 7.36
C LEU A 94 9.60 -6.66 7.03
N GLY A 95 10.02 -6.84 5.78
CA GLY A 95 10.73 -8.06 5.39
C GLY A 95 12.13 -8.14 6.02
N SER A 96 12.77 -7.00 6.23
CA SER A 96 14.10 -6.88 6.83
C SER A 96 14.44 -5.42 7.16
N GLY A 97 15.36 -5.21 8.09
CA GLY A 97 15.93 -3.90 8.40
C GLY A 97 15.09 -3.06 9.35
N GLU A 98 15.54 -1.83 9.59
CA GLU A 98 14.81 -0.84 10.39
C GLU A 98 14.17 0.21 9.47
N LEU A 99 12.93 0.57 9.77
CA LEU A 99 12.18 1.50 8.94
C LEU A 99 12.00 2.86 9.63
N THR A 100 12.84 3.83 9.26
CA THR A 100 12.61 5.23 9.64
C THR A 100 11.58 5.85 8.70
N MET A 101 10.38 6.10 9.21
CA MET A 101 9.25 6.59 8.40
C MET A 101 8.87 8.04 8.73
N SER A 102 8.53 8.81 7.70
CA SER A 102 7.70 10.00 7.89
C SER A 102 6.26 9.58 8.16
N ARG A 103 5.67 10.05 9.27
CA ARG A 103 4.28 9.76 9.66
C ARG A 103 3.29 10.15 8.56
N SER A 104 3.52 11.30 7.92
CA SER A 104 2.65 11.80 6.85
C SER A 104 2.74 10.93 5.59
N LEU A 105 3.93 10.40 5.27
CA LEU A 105 4.08 9.46 4.15
C LEU A 105 3.41 8.12 4.47
N PHE A 106 3.55 7.64 5.70
CA PHE A 106 2.89 6.40 6.14
C PHE A 106 1.37 6.52 6.09
N ARG A 107 0.81 7.65 6.57
CA ARG A 107 -0.61 7.95 6.42
C ARG A 107 -1.07 7.92 4.96
N GLY A 108 -0.32 8.57 4.07
CA GLY A 108 -0.61 8.53 2.63
C GLY A 108 -0.61 7.11 2.05
N ALA A 109 0.36 6.28 2.46
CA ALA A 109 0.43 4.87 2.04
C ALA A 109 -0.73 4.03 2.58
N VAL A 110 -1.17 4.27 3.83
CA VAL A 110 -2.35 3.62 4.42
C VAL A 110 -3.61 3.98 3.64
N TYR A 111 -3.84 5.27 3.34
CA TYR A 111 -5.00 5.68 2.54
C TYR A 111 -4.95 5.11 1.12
N ARG A 112 -3.77 5.07 0.48
CA ARG A 112 -3.59 4.44 -0.82
C ARG A 112 -3.94 2.95 -0.77
N ALA A 113 -3.45 2.24 0.24
CA ALA A 113 -3.73 0.82 0.42
C ALA A 113 -5.22 0.54 0.65
N LEU A 114 -5.88 1.35 1.49
CA LEU A 114 -7.33 1.28 1.69
C LEU A 114 -8.10 1.54 0.41
N TYR A 115 -7.72 2.58 -0.35
CA TYR A 115 -8.37 2.90 -1.63
C TYR A 115 -8.25 1.74 -2.62
N ILE A 116 -7.05 1.18 -2.80
CA ILE A 116 -6.83 0.04 -3.70
C ILE A 116 -7.63 -1.18 -3.24
N ARG A 117 -7.64 -1.49 -1.93
CA ARG A 117 -8.34 -2.64 -1.37
C ARG A 117 -9.84 -2.56 -1.58
N ASP A 118 -10.44 -1.41 -1.30
CA ASP A 118 -11.89 -1.26 -1.25
C ASP A 118 -12.45 -0.85 -2.64
N PHE A 119 -11.72 -0.02 -3.38
CA PHE A 119 -12.20 0.63 -4.61
C PHE A 119 -11.33 0.38 -5.86
N GLY A 120 -10.16 -0.26 -5.73
CA GLY A 120 -9.20 -0.42 -6.84
C GLY A 120 -9.65 -1.34 -7.99
N GLN A 121 -10.71 -2.13 -7.80
CA GLN A 121 -11.30 -2.98 -8.85
C GLN A 121 -12.42 -2.30 -9.64
N VAL A 122 -12.78 -1.04 -9.32
CA VAL A 122 -13.83 -0.35 -10.05
C VAL A 122 -13.30 0.07 -11.43
N SER A 123 -13.71 -0.66 -12.47
CA SER A 123 -13.36 -0.40 -13.88
C SER A 123 -14.03 0.85 -14.44
N GLN A 124 -14.89 1.50 -13.66
CA GLN A 124 -15.56 2.73 -14.03
C GLN A 124 -14.74 3.90 -13.49
N ALA A 125 -14.37 4.82 -14.39
CA ALA A 125 -13.80 6.09 -13.97
C ALA A 125 -14.70 6.70 -12.89
N PRO A 126 -14.16 7.43 -11.89
CA PRO A 126 -14.92 7.82 -10.70
C PRO A 126 -16.08 8.80 -10.99
N ALA A 127 -16.28 9.18 -12.25
CA ALA A 127 -17.46 9.91 -12.73
C ALA A 127 -18.80 9.22 -12.41
N THR A 128 -18.83 7.91 -12.18
CA THR A 128 -20.05 7.17 -11.78
C THR A 128 -20.18 6.90 -10.29
N ILE A 129 -19.08 6.89 -9.52
CA ILE A 129 -19.07 6.64 -8.07
C ILE A 129 -19.40 7.93 -7.33
N GLY A 130 -20.65 8.43 -7.39
CA GLY A 130 -21.15 9.48 -6.48
C GLY A 130 -20.31 10.75 -6.30
N MET A 131 -19.27 10.97 -7.10
CA MET A 131 -18.34 12.09 -6.97
C MET A 131 -18.93 13.37 -7.57
N GLN A 132 -20.15 13.29 -8.09
CA GLN A 132 -21.01 14.40 -8.43
C GLN A 132 -21.84 14.85 -7.22
N GLY A 133 -21.18 15.24 -6.13
CA GLY A 133 -21.84 15.93 -5.03
C GLY A 133 -21.79 17.43 -5.26
N LYS A 134 -22.89 18.02 -5.78
CA LYS A 134 -23.19 19.46 -5.68
C LYS A 134 -23.85 19.81 -4.33
N ASP A 135 -23.82 18.90 -3.37
CA ASP A 135 -24.56 19.06 -2.12
C ASP A 135 -23.66 19.64 -1.04
N ALA A 136 -23.53 20.97 -1.06
CA ALA A 136 -22.99 21.77 0.04
C ALA A 136 -23.66 21.45 1.40
N ALA A 137 -24.83 20.79 1.39
CA ALA A 137 -25.56 20.36 2.58
C ALA A 137 -24.92 19.16 3.32
N ALA A 138 -24.18 18.28 2.62
CA ALA A 138 -23.42 17.21 3.28
C ALA A 138 -22.10 17.72 3.87
N GLU A 139 -21.51 18.74 3.25
CA GLU A 139 -20.31 19.45 3.75
C GLU A 139 -20.61 20.22 5.05
N ALA A 140 -21.83 20.73 5.23
CA ALA A 140 -22.27 21.36 6.48
C ALA A 140 -22.37 20.40 7.67
N ALA A 141 -22.48 19.08 7.43
CA ALA A 141 -22.47 18.05 8.46
C ALA A 141 -21.05 17.54 8.80
N ALA A 142 -20.06 17.81 7.95
CA ALA A 142 -18.66 17.46 8.20
C ALA A 142 -17.95 18.56 9.01
N THR A 143 -18.15 18.57 10.32
CA THR A 143 -17.45 19.45 11.29
C THR A 143 -15.95 19.17 11.43
N THR A 144 -15.33 18.43 10.50
CA THR A 144 -13.90 18.12 10.58
C THR A 144 -13.10 19.26 9.96
N PRO A 145 -12.28 20.00 10.74
CA PRO A 145 -11.43 21.04 10.18
C PRO A 145 -10.43 20.43 9.20
N MET A 146 -10.55 20.78 7.91
CA MET A 146 -9.60 20.37 6.87
C MET A 146 -8.39 21.29 6.83
N ASN A 147 -7.20 20.71 6.88
CA ASN A 147 -5.95 21.42 6.65
C ASN A 147 -5.77 21.79 5.16
N LEU A 148 -4.75 22.60 4.84
CA LEU A 148 -4.49 23.06 3.47
C LEU A 148 -4.27 21.91 2.47
N LEU A 149 -3.55 20.86 2.86
CA LEU A 149 -3.27 19.70 2.01
C LEU A 149 -4.56 18.92 1.72
N GLN A 150 -5.43 18.75 2.71
CA GLN A 150 -6.72 18.08 2.54
C GLN A 150 -7.64 18.86 1.61
N ARG A 151 -7.71 20.19 1.75
CA ARG A 151 -8.50 21.05 0.85
C ARG A 151 -7.97 20.98 -0.58
N PHE A 152 -6.65 21.01 -0.74
CA PHE A 152 -6.01 20.85 -2.03
C PHE A 152 -6.34 19.49 -2.67
N GLY A 153 -6.19 18.39 -1.92
CA GLY A 153 -6.50 17.05 -2.39
C GLY A 153 -7.96 16.90 -2.80
N ASP A 154 -8.89 17.39 -1.98
CA ASP A 154 -10.32 17.38 -2.30
C ASP A 154 -10.63 18.16 -3.58
N CYS A 155 -10.10 19.38 -3.71
CA CYS A 155 -10.26 20.19 -4.91
C CYS A 155 -9.79 19.44 -6.18
N VAL A 156 -8.59 18.86 -6.15
CA VAL A 156 -8.02 18.15 -7.31
C VAL A 156 -8.85 16.93 -7.66
N VAL A 157 -9.24 16.13 -6.67
CA VAL A 157 -10.06 14.93 -6.85
C VAL A 157 -11.46 15.26 -7.36
N ARG A 158 -12.00 16.43 -7.04
CA ARG A 158 -13.27 16.93 -7.61
C ARG A 158 -13.12 17.44 -9.04
N ALA A 159 -12.03 18.14 -9.33
CA ALA A 159 -11.75 18.70 -10.64
C ALA A 159 -11.43 17.60 -11.67
N ASP A 160 -10.63 16.62 -11.28
CA ASP A 160 -10.19 15.52 -12.15
C ASP A 160 -10.12 14.19 -11.38
N PRO A 161 -11.28 13.52 -11.21
CA PRO A 161 -11.36 12.24 -10.52
C PRO A 161 -10.51 11.15 -11.17
N ALA A 162 -10.53 11.11 -12.51
CA ALA A 162 -9.99 10.01 -13.28
C ALA A 162 -8.47 9.98 -13.21
N ASP A 163 -7.81 11.12 -13.43
CA ASP A 163 -6.35 11.16 -13.36
C ASP A 163 -5.82 11.17 -11.92
N ALA A 164 -6.60 11.67 -10.95
CA ALA A 164 -6.29 11.48 -9.53
C ALA A 164 -6.29 10.00 -9.15
N GLN A 165 -7.30 9.25 -9.60
CA GLN A 165 -7.37 7.80 -9.38
C GLN A 165 -6.20 7.10 -10.09
N ALA A 166 -5.93 7.45 -11.34
CA ALA A 166 -4.80 6.88 -12.08
C ALA A 166 -3.47 7.06 -11.35
N LEU A 167 -3.24 8.24 -10.74
CA LEU A 167 -2.05 8.48 -9.94
C LEU A 167 -2.02 7.64 -8.64
N VAL A 168 -3.13 7.51 -7.93
CA VAL A 168 -3.21 6.70 -6.71
C VAL A 168 -2.95 5.23 -6.99
N LEU A 169 -3.49 4.70 -8.09
CA LEU A 169 -3.31 3.30 -8.50
C LEU A 169 -1.91 3.02 -9.08
N ALA A 170 -1.24 4.02 -9.65
CA ALA A 170 0.07 3.83 -10.26
C ALA A 170 1.14 3.34 -9.27
N THR A 171 2.04 2.51 -9.77
CA THR A 171 3.27 2.11 -9.07
C THR A 171 4.29 3.25 -9.12
N ALA A 172 4.99 3.49 -8.01
CA ALA A 172 5.97 4.56 -7.90
C ALA A 172 7.06 4.49 -8.99
N ALA A 173 7.43 5.63 -9.56
CA ALA A 173 8.48 5.78 -10.57
C ALA A 173 8.23 5.04 -11.90
N THR A 174 7.00 4.65 -12.18
CA THR A 174 6.61 4.08 -13.47
C THR A 174 6.17 5.16 -14.47
N GLN A 175 6.08 4.77 -15.75
CA GLN A 175 5.51 5.64 -16.78
C GLN A 175 4.06 6.00 -16.48
N ALA A 176 3.28 5.08 -15.90
CA ALA A 176 1.88 5.34 -15.51
C ALA A 176 1.78 6.50 -14.52
N GLU A 177 2.64 6.52 -13.49
CA GLU A 177 2.68 7.62 -12.50
C GLU A 177 3.08 8.95 -13.16
N ARG A 178 4.12 8.95 -14.01
CA ARG A 178 4.55 10.14 -14.75
C ARG A 178 3.42 10.71 -15.60
N SER A 179 2.78 9.87 -16.40
CA SER A 179 1.69 10.27 -17.28
C SER A 179 0.49 10.82 -16.50
N ALA A 180 0.11 10.20 -15.38
CA ALA A 180 -0.98 10.69 -14.53
C ALA A 180 -0.67 12.07 -13.92
N ILE A 181 0.56 12.28 -13.43
CA ILE A 181 0.98 13.59 -12.92
C ILE A 181 0.94 14.66 -14.01
N THR A 182 1.42 14.34 -15.22
CA THR A 182 1.40 15.28 -16.36
C THR A 182 -0.02 15.70 -16.70
N ARG A 183 -0.97 14.76 -16.77
CA ARG A 183 -2.37 15.08 -17.09
C ARG A 183 -3.08 15.86 -15.99
N LEU A 184 -2.74 15.61 -14.73
CA LEU A 184 -3.26 16.37 -13.59
C LEU A 184 -2.79 17.84 -13.55
N GLY A 185 -1.71 18.20 -14.27
CA GLY A 185 -1.08 19.52 -14.22
C GLY A 185 -2.04 20.72 -14.17
N PRO A 186 -3.02 20.83 -15.09
CA PRO A 186 -4.01 21.90 -15.08
C PRO A 186 -4.86 21.94 -13.79
N SER A 187 -5.35 20.79 -13.33
CA SER A 187 -6.15 20.65 -12.11
C SER A 187 -5.34 20.97 -10.84
N LEU A 188 -4.05 20.60 -10.81
CA LEU A 188 -3.15 20.97 -9.71
C LEU A 188 -3.00 22.49 -9.65
N GLY A 189 -2.78 23.15 -10.79
CA GLY A 189 -2.67 24.62 -10.86
C GLY A 189 -3.97 25.34 -10.45
N GLY A 190 -5.12 24.85 -10.93
CA GLY A 190 -6.43 25.44 -10.62
C GLY A 190 -6.83 25.32 -9.14
N CYS A 191 -6.26 24.38 -8.40
CA CYS A 191 -6.54 24.14 -6.98
C CYS A 191 -5.56 24.84 -6.03
N VAL A 192 -4.61 25.63 -6.55
CA VAL A 192 -3.71 26.47 -5.74
C VAL A 192 -4.10 27.93 -5.93
N ALA A 193 -4.10 28.71 -4.84
CA ALA A 193 -4.38 30.14 -4.93
C ALA A 193 -3.33 30.86 -5.81
N PRO A 194 -3.71 31.88 -6.62
CA PRO A 194 -2.84 32.48 -7.64
C PRO A 194 -1.49 33.02 -7.15
N THR A 195 -1.40 33.40 -5.87
CA THR A 195 -0.17 33.95 -5.26
C THR A 195 0.70 32.90 -4.57
N ASN A 196 0.26 31.65 -4.53
CA ASN A 196 0.93 30.59 -3.78
C ASN A 196 1.70 29.66 -4.72
N GLN A 197 2.97 29.41 -4.42
CA GLN A 197 3.72 28.32 -5.03
C GLN A 197 3.76 27.16 -4.04
N VAL A 198 3.16 26.04 -4.42
CA VAL A 198 3.20 24.82 -3.61
C VAL A 198 4.04 23.78 -4.31
N ARG A 199 5.06 23.28 -3.62
CA ARG A 199 5.91 22.19 -4.10
C ARG A 199 5.53 20.91 -3.38
N PHE A 200 5.09 19.93 -4.15
CA PHE A 200 4.82 18.60 -3.65
C PHE A 200 5.91 17.63 -4.13
N SER A 201 6.38 16.78 -3.23
CA SER A 201 7.00 15.54 -3.67
C SER A 201 5.93 14.62 -4.28
N ARG A 202 6.33 13.73 -5.18
CA ARG A 202 5.41 12.73 -5.77
C ARG A 202 4.72 11.89 -4.69
N ALA A 203 5.44 11.58 -3.61
CA ALA A 203 4.92 10.85 -2.46
C ALA A 203 3.81 11.60 -1.73
N VAL A 204 4.02 12.88 -1.44
CA VAL A 204 3.01 13.72 -0.77
C VAL A 204 1.80 13.89 -1.68
N LEU A 205 2.01 14.17 -2.96
CA LEU A 205 0.90 14.32 -3.92
C LEU A 205 0.06 13.04 -3.97
N GLN A 206 0.68 11.87 -4.14
CA GLN A 206 -0.03 10.60 -4.18
C GLN A 206 -0.79 10.32 -2.88
N GLY A 207 -0.18 10.58 -1.73
CA GLY A 207 -0.81 10.37 -0.42
C GLY A 207 -2.01 11.28 -0.16
N VAL A 208 -1.90 12.56 -0.52
CA VAL A 208 -2.99 13.54 -0.38
C VAL A 208 -4.18 13.19 -1.27
N LEU A 209 -3.93 12.81 -2.53
CA LEU A 209 -4.99 12.40 -3.44
C LEU A 209 -5.62 11.07 -3.01
N ALA A 210 -4.82 10.13 -2.48
CA ALA A 210 -5.33 8.86 -1.95
C ALA A 210 -6.27 9.08 -0.76
N GLU A 211 -5.90 9.96 0.16
CA GLU A 211 -6.76 10.32 1.29
C GLU A 211 -8.09 10.93 0.83
N ALA A 212 -8.03 11.92 -0.08
CA ALA A 212 -9.23 12.56 -0.61
C ALA A 212 -10.12 11.56 -1.36
N LEU A 213 -9.55 10.75 -2.25
CA LEU A 213 -10.30 9.72 -2.99
C LEU A 213 -10.94 8.69 -2.06
N TYR A 214 -10.22 8.18 -1.07
CA TYR A 214 -10.77 7.20 -0.12
C TYR A 214 -11.91 7.79 0.70
N LYS A 215 -11.74 9.00 1.26
CA LYS A 215 -12.78 9.64 2.07
C LYS A 215 -14.05 9.88 1.27
N ARG A 216 -13.94 10.34 0.02
CA ARG A 216 -15.08 10.57 -0.87
C ARG A 216 -15.77 9.27 -1.27
N ALA A 217 -15.00 8.26 -1.67
CA ALA A 217 -15.54 6.96 -2.08
C ALA A 217 -16.20 6.22 -0.89
N ALA A 218 -15.61 6.31 0.31
CA ALA A 218 -16.17 5.75 1.53
C ALA A 218 -17.49 6.45 1.94
N ALA A 219 -17.60 7.75 1.71
CA ALA A 219 -18.84 8.50 1.95
C ALA A 219 -19.95 8.13 0.96
N SER A 220 -19.62 7.86 -0.32
CA SER A 220 -20.60 7.47 -1.34
C SER A 220 -21.02 5.99 -1.26
N GLU A 221 -20.14 5.10 -0.79
CA GLU A 221 -20.41 3.66 -0.67
C GLU A 221 -19.99 3.09 0.70
N PRO A 222 -20.66 3.45 1.81
CA PRO A 222 -20.26 3.01 3.15
C PRO A 222 -20.20 1.49 3.32
N SER A 223 -21.03 0.74 2.58
CA SER A 223 -21.10 -0.73 2.63
C SER A 223 -19.86 -1.44 2.05
N ARG A 224 -19.03 -0.74 1.27
CA ARG A 224 -17.83 -1.29 0.63
C ARG A 224 -16.60 -1.25 1.55
N VAL A 225 -16.64 -0.46 2.62
CA VAL A 225 -15.53 -0.26 3.55
C VAL A 225 -15.42 -1.44 4.54
N LYS A 226 -14.69 -2.49 4.16
CA LYS A 226 -14.51 -3.72 4.96
C LYS A 226 -13.49 -3.58 6.09
#